data_AF-A0A239SVW7-F1
#
_entry.id   AF-A0A239SVW7-F1
#
_cell.length_a   1.000
_cell.length_b   1.000
_cell.length_c   1.000
_cell.angle_alpha   90.00
_cell.angle_beta   90.00
_cell.angle_gamma   90.00
#
_symmetry.space_group_name_H-M   'P 1'
#
loop_
_entity.id
_entity.type
_entity.pdbx_description
1 polymer ?
#
loop_
_entity_poly.entity_id
_entity_poly.type
_entity_poly.pdbx_seq_one_letter_code
_entity_poly.pdbx_strand_id
1 'polypeptide(L)'
;MAKYFEIKQKMWALGGKFTIKDELGLPAYEVTGSFFQIPKTFTIADTQGRLVSKIEKKILTFLPQFTVTLATGQRFTIKKEWTFFKPKYTISGLGMTVQGDFWDMNFTLKQVGQTVAKIRQEWLRMGVREKS
;
A
#
# COMPACT_ATOMS: atom_id res chain seq x y z
N MET A 1 -6.24 -12.73 14.67
CA MET A 1 -7.31 -12.55 13.65
C MET A 1 -6.74 -11.71 12.51
N ALA A 2 -7.05 -12.04 11.26
CA ALA A 2 -6.68 -11.22 10.11
C ALA A 2 -7.63 -10.03 10.00
N LYS A 3 -7.12 -8.82 9.75
CA LYS A 3 -7.93 -7.62 9.50
C LYS A 3 -7.95 -7.32 8.00
N TYR A 4 -9.13 -7.00 7.47
CA TYR A 4 -9.29 -6.59 6.07
C TYR A 4 -9.48 -5.09 5.98
N PHE A 5 -8.94 -4.50 4.91
CA PHE A 5 -9.02 -3.07 4.66
C PHE A 5 -9.38 -2.81 3.21
N GLU A 6 -10.30 -1.87 2.99
CA GLU A 6 -10.78 -1.46 1.69
C GLU A 6 -10.20 -0.10 1.28
N ILE A 7 -9.75 -0.03 0.03
CA ILE A 7 -9.26 1.19 -0.61
C ILE A 7 -10.10 1.43 -1.88
N LYS A 8 -10.79 2.56 -1.97
CA LYS A 8 -11.58 2.91 -3.18
C LYS A 8 -10.67 3.41 -4.31
N GLN A 9 -10.78 2.76 -5.49
CA GLN A 9 -9.89 2.95 -6.66
C GLN A 9 -9.82 4.39 -7.22
N LYS A 10 -10.80 5.26 -6.99
CA LYS A 10 -10.88 6.60 -7.60
C LYS A 10 -9.98 7.68 -6.98
N MET A 11 -8.98 7.33 -6.18
CA MET A 11 -8.24 8.31 -5.35
C MET A 11 -6.76 8.50 -5.73
N TRP A 12 -6.34 7.96 -6.88
CA TRP A 12 -4.91 7.86 -7.24
C TRP A 12 -4.34 9.07 -8.02
N ALA A 13 -5.17 10.02 -8.45
CA ALA A 13 -4.74 10.99 -9.46
C ALA A 13 -4.08 12.28 -8.92
N LEU A 14 -4.47 12.84 -7.78
CA LEU A 14 -4.14 14.26 -7.51
C LEU A 14 -3.90 14.51 -6.03
N GLY A 15 -2.63 14.57 -5.62
CA GLY A 15 -2.08 15.09 -4.33
C GLY A 15 -3.05 15.40 -3.19
N GLY A 16 -3.93 14.46 -2.90
CA GLY A 16 -5.12 14.68 -2.10
C GLY A 16 -5.16 13.71 -0.94
N LYS A 17 -6.24 13.84 -0.18
CA LYS A 17 -6.48 13.11 1.04
C LYS A 17 -7.49 12.00 0.79
N PHE A 18 -7.24 10.82 1.33
CA PHE A 18 -8.16 9.70 1.20
C PHE A 18 -8.21 8.79 2.42
N THR A 19 -9.33 8.11 2.60
CA THR A 19 -9.59 7.25 3.76
C THR A 19 -9.55 5.78 3.36
N ILE A 20 -8.81 4.98 4.13
CA ILE A 20 -8.85 3.52 4.10
C ILE A 20 -9.87 3.08 5.14
N LYS A 21 -10.78 2.21 4.73
CA LYS A 21 -11.83 1.68 5.61
C LYS A 21 -11.51 0.25 6.04
N ASP A 22 -11.99 -0.16 7.19
CA ASP A 22 -11.97 -1.56 7.61
C ASP A 22 -13.13 -2.36 6.98
N GLU A 23 -13.23 -3.64 7.35
CA GLU A 23 -14.27 -4.58 6.91
C GLU A 23 -15.70 -4.17 7.27
N LEU A 24 -15.88 -3.31 8.27
CA LEU A 24 -17.18 -2.76 8.66
C LEU A 24 -17.51 -1.47 7.90
N GLY A 25 -16.63 -1.05 6.97
CA GLY A 25 -16.74 0.20 6.24
C GLY A 25 -16.41 1.43 7.07
N LEU A 26 -15.88 1.25 8.28
CA LEU A 26 -15.50 2.33 9.18
C LEU A 26 -14.12 2.87 8.79
N PRO A 27 -13.88 4.19 8.89
CA PRO A 27 -12.55 4.75 8.71
C PRO A 27 -11.54 4.07 9.63
N ALA A 28 -10.43 3.58 9.07
CA ALA A 28 -9.33 2.98 9.82
C ALA A 28 -8.04 3.79 9.70
N TYR A 29 -7.77 4.30 8.49
CA TYR A 29 -6.60 5.14 8.23
C TYR A 29 -6.94 6.27 7.28
N GLU A 30 -6.11 7.29 7.36
CA GLU A 30 -6.16 8.46 6.52
C GLU A 30 -4.84 8.65 5.82
N VAL A 31 -4.85 8.78 4.50
CA VAL A 31 -3.68 8.93 3.66
C VAL A 31 -3.72 10.30 3.01
N THR A 32 -2.69 11.09 3.26
CA THR A 32 -2.54 12.44 2.70
C THR A 32 -1.34 12.46 1.76
N GLY A 33 -1.58 12.64 0.46
CA GLY A 33 -0.53 12.83 -0.53
C GLY A 33 -0.06 14.28 -0.59
N SER A 34 1.23 14.52 -0.79
CA SER A 34 1.76 15.87 -0.95
C SER A 34 1.25 16.53 -2.24
N PHE A 35 0.71 17.74 -2.15
CA PHE A 35 0.31 18.53 -3.31
C PHE A 35 1.53 19.29 -3.85
N PHE A 36 1.80 19.19 -5.17
CA PHE A 36 2.94 19.83 -5.86
C PHE A 36 4.38 19.57 -5.34
N GLN A 37 4.57 18.78 -4.28
CA GLN A 37 5.90 18.49 -3.74
C GLN A 37 6.63 17.39 -4.52
N ILE A 38 7.91 17.66 -4.81
CA ILE A 38 8.87 16.73 -5.40
C ILE A 38 10.06 16.62 -4.41
N PRO A 39 10.33 15.45 -3.80
CA PRO A 39 9.70 14.15 -4.06
C PRO A 39 8.26 14.07 -3.60
N LYS A 40 7.48 13.26 -4.31
CA LYS A 40 6.12 12.91 -3.90
C LYS A 40 6.17 12.14 -2.58
N THR A 41 5.40 12.58 -1.61
CA THR A 41 5.28 11.92 -0.30
C THR A 41 3.82 11.63 0.03
N PHE A 42 3.61 10.62 0.86
CA PHE A 42 2.32 10.24 1.40
C PHE A 42 2.46 10.03 2.91
N THR A 43 1.54 10.60 3.67
CA THR A 43 1.49 10.46 5.13
C THR A 43 0.26 9.64 5.48
N ILE A 44 0.44 8.60 6.29
CA ILE A 44 -0.63 7.73 6.77
C ILE A 44 -0.81 7.98 8.25
N ALA A 45 -2.04 8.32 8.65
CA ALA A 45 -2.44 8.53 10.04
C ALA A 45 -3.60 7.60 10.43
N ASP A 46 -3.73 7.32 11.73
CA ASP A 46 -4.89 6.62 12.28
C ASP A 46 -6.12 7.55 12.38
N THR A 47 -7.24 7.03 12.87
CA THR A 47 -8.49 7.79 13.03
C THR A 47 -8.41 8.92 14.05
N GLN A 48 -7.37 8.93 14.90
CA GLN A 48 -7.11 9.99 15.87
C GLN A 48 -6.08 11.00 15.35
N GLY A 49 -5.66 10.88 14.09
CA GLY A 49 -4.67 11.75 13.47
C GLY A 49 -3.23 11.44 13.90
N ARG A 50 -2.98 10.33 14.59
CA ARG A 50 -1.62 9.95 14.97
C ARG A 50 -0.90 9.39 13.76
N LEU A 51 0.35 9.83 13.54
CA LEU A 51 1.18 9.32 12.46
C LEU A 51 1.38 7.80 12.62
N VAL A 52 1.13 7.06 11.55
CA VAL A 52 1.39 5.62 11.45
C VAL A 52 2.63 5.39 10.60
N SER A 53 2.70 6.05 9.43
CA SER A 53 3.86 5.97 8.56
C SER A 53 3.93 7.09 7.54
N LYS A 54 5.11 7.27 6.95
CA LYS A 54 5.35 8.17 5.82
C LYS A 54 5.99 7.40 4.68
N ILE A 55 5.51 7.60 3.47
CA ILE A 55 6.00 6.99 2.24
C ILE A 55 6.58 8.08 1.35
N GLU A 56 7.80 7.90 0.86
CA GLU A 56 8.50 8.85 0.01
C GLU A 56 8.95 8.18 -1.28
N LYS A 57 8.59 8.76 -2.43
CA LYS A 57 9.07 8.29 -3.74
C LYS A 57 10.47 8.83 -4.00
N LYS A 58 11.44 7.95 -4.22
CA LYS A 58 12.81 8.35 -4.54
C LYS A 58 12.87 8.91 -5.97
N ILE A 59 13.39 10.13 -6.12
CA ILE A 59 13.63 10.75 -7.43
C ILE A 59 14.99 10.27 -7.94
N LEU A 60 15.24 10.40 -9.25
CA LEU A 60 16.51 10.05 -9.90
C LEU A 60 16.87 8.57 -9.78
N THR A 61 15.86 7.71 -9.73
CA THR A 61 16.02 6.26 -9.83
C THR A 61 15.52 5.79 -11.19
N PHE A 62 16.27 4.89 -11.83
CA PHE A 62 15.89 4.31 -13.13
C PHE A 62 14.57 3.51 -13.03
N LEU A 63 14.33 2.88 -11.88
CA LEU A 63 13.12 2.14 -11.57
C LEU A 63 12.42 2.73 -10.34
N PRO A 64 11.08 2.67 -10.28
CA PRO A 64 10.32 3.12 -9.10
C PRO A 64 10.86 2.55 -7.79
N GLN A 65 11.21 3.43 -6.87
CA GLN A 65 11.63 3.09 -5.53
C GLN A 65 10.90 3.98 -4.51
N PHE A 66 10.38 3.36 -3.47
CA PHE A 66 9.65 4.00 -2.39
C PHE A 66 10.33 3.68 -1.07
N THR A 67 10.41 4.66 -0.18
CA THR A 67 10.84 4.42 1.20
C THR A 67 9.66 4.62 2.12
N VAL A 68 9.46 3.69 3.05
CA VAL A 68 8.45 3.76 4.09
C VAL A 68 9.14 3.90 5.44
N THR A 69 8.73 4.91 6.20
CA THR A 69 9.18 5.17 7.57
C THR A 69 7.98 5.03 8.49
N LEU A 70 8.03 4.09 9.43
CA LEU A 70 6.99 3.91 10.45
C LEU A 70 7.16 4.94 11.57
N ALA A 71 6.08 5.27 12.25
CA ALA A 71 6.12 6.13 13.43
C ALA A 71 6.98 5.56 14.57
N THR A 72 7.22 4.24 14.57
CA THR A 72 8.15 3.55 15.49
C THR A 72 9.63 3.82 15.19
N GLY A 73 9.94 4.52 14.09
CA GLY A 73 11.31 4.75 13.62
C GLY A 73 11.86 3.66 12.68
N GLN A 74 11.17 2.52 12.54
CA GLN A 74 11.55 1.50 11.58
C GLN A 74 11.38 2.01 10.14
N ARG A 75 12.33 1.66 9.27
CA ARG A 75 12.36 2.11 7.88
C ARG A 75 12.63 0.95 6.94
N PHE A 76 11.90 0.93 5.83
CA PHE A 76 12.09 -0.07 4.77
C PHE A 76 11.86 0.53 3.40
N THR A 77 12.34 -0.17 2.39
CA THR A 77 12.31 0.28 1.00
C THR A 77 11.55 -0.73 0.17
N ILE A 78 10.69 -0.24 -0.73
CA ILE A 78 10.03 -1.04 -1.75
C ILE A 78 10.62 -0.61 -3.09
N LYS A 79 11.26 -1.53 -3.80
CA LYS A 79 11.92 -1.24 -5.09
C LYS A 79 11.32 -2.11 -6.18
N LYS A 80 11.03 -1.52 -7.34
CA LYS A 80 10.69 -2.27 -8.55
C LYS A 80 11.96 -2.91 -9.11
N GLU A 81 11.90 -4.20 -9.39
CA GLU A 81 12.96 -4.93 -10.08
C GLU A 81 12.78 -4.86 -11.59
N TRP A 82 13.89 -5.02 -12.31
CA TRP A 82 13.86 -5.10 -13.76
C TRP A 82 13.38 -6.49 -14.17
N THR A 83 12.26 -6.55 -14.88
CA THR A 83 11.57 -7.80 -15.24
C THR A 83 10.95 -7.69 -16.61
N PHE A 84 11.13 -8.70 -17.46
CA PHE A 84 10.64 -8.71 -18.85
C PHE A 84 9.14 -9.00 -18.99
N PHE A 85 8.52 -9.73 -18.06
CA PHE A 85 7.14 -10.24 -18.24
C PHE A 85 6.14 -9.66 -17.24
N LYS A 86 6.42 -9.73 -15.94
CA LYS A 86 5.54 -9.25 -14.86
C LYS A 86 6.29 -8.31 -13.92
N PRO A 87 5.70 -7.17 -13.51
CA PRO A 87 6.35 -6.25 -12.60
C PRO A 87 6.61 -6.93 -11.25
N LYS A 88 7.89 -6.97 -10.84
CA LYS A 88 8.32 -7.52 -9.55
C LYS A 88 8.78 -6.39 -8.64
N TYR A 89 8.52 -6.55 -7.34
CA TYR A 89 8.96 -5.61 -6.31
C TYR A 89 9.70 -6.37 -5.21
N THR A 90 10.74 -5.75 -4.65
CA THR A 90 11.46 -6.25 -3.49
C THR A 90 11.32 -5.29 -2.32
N ILE A 91 11.23 -5.87 -1.12
CA ILE A 91 11.20 -5.12 0.14
C ILE A 91 12.54 -5.32 0.84
N SER A 92 13.19 -4.24 1.23
CA SER A 92 14.49 -4.26 1.91
C SER A 92 14.41 -3.46 3.20
N GLY A 93 15.11 -3.90 4.26
CA GLY A 93 15.13 -3.21 5.55
C GLY A 93 14.05 -3.64 6.56
N LEU A 94 13.05 -4.42 6.15
CA LEU A 94 12.06 -5.04 7.06
C LEU A 94 12.46 -6.44 7.54
N GLY A 95 13.46 -7.07 6.93
CA GLY A 95 13.74 -8.51 7.15
C GLY A 95 12.58 -9.41 6.71
N MET A 96 11.75 -8.93 5.78
CA MET A 96 10.53 -9.58 5.32
C MET A 96 10.65 -10.06 3.88
N THR A 97 9.90 -11.11 3.57
CA THR A 97 9.73 -11.66 2.22
C THR A 97 8.28 -11.47 1.77
N VAL A 98 8.12 -11.16 0.49
CA VAL A 98 6.81 -11.08 -0.18
C VAL A 98 6.55 -12.43 -0.84
N GLN A 99 5.44 -13.07 -0.52
CA GLN A 99 5.01 -14.33 -1.13
C GLN A 99 3.62 -14.16 -1.76
N GLY A 100 3.52 -14.31 -3.08
CA GLY A 100 2.27 -14.18 -3.85
C GLY A 100 2.43 -13.26 -5.05
N ASP A 101 1.30 -12.84 -5.65
CA ASP A 101 1.30 -11.93 -6.79
C ASP A 101 1.07 -10.49 -6.31
N PHE A 102 2.14 -9.68 -6.36
CA PHE A 102 2.06 -8.28 -5.97
C PHE A 102 1.22 -7.45 -6.96
N TRP A 103 1.15 -7.88 -8.23
CA TRP A 103 0.43 -7.16 -9.27
C TRP A 103 -1.08 -7.28 -9.12
N ASP A 104 -1.58 -8.49 -8.86
CA ASP A 104 -2.98 -8.75 -8.53
C ASP A 104 -3.34 -8.34 -7.09
N MET A 105 -2.42 -7.67 -6.38
CA MET A 105 -2.52 -7.32 -4.96
C MET A 105 -2.94 -8.52 -4.10
N ASN A 106 -2.45 -9.72 -4.42
CA ASN A 106 -2.73 -10.96 -3.71
C ASN A 106 -1.42 -11.57 -3.20
N PHE A 107 -0.89 -10.99 -2.13
CA PHE A 107 0.40 -11.37 -1.56
C PHE A 107 0.41 -11.35 -0.04
N THR A 108 1.35 -12.09 0.54
CA THR A 108 1.58 -12.21 1.97
C THR A 108 2.96 -11.66 2.31
N LEU A 109 3.05 -10.85 3.35
CA LEU A 109 4.30 -10.44 3.96
C LEU A 109 4.67 -11.44 5.06
N LYS A 110 5.88 -11.99 5.00
CA LYS A 110 6.41 -12.91 6.00
C LYS A 110 7.71 -12.40 6.62
N GLN A 111 7.82 -12.44 7.93
CA GLN A 111 9.04 -12.16 8.69
C GLN A 111 9.51 -13.44 9.37
N VAL A 112 10.74 -13.89 9.09
CA VAL A 112 11.30 -15.14 9.67
C VAL A 112 10.32 -16.32 9.57
N GLY A 113 9.68 -16.49 8.41
CA GLY A 113 8.69 -17.55 8.15
C GLY A 113 7.28 -17.30 8.70
N GLN A 114 7.08 -16.36 9.63
CA GLN A 114 5.77 -16.01 10.16
C GLN A 114 5.04 -14.99 9.29
N THR A 115 3.75 -15.20 9.03
CA THR A 115 2.93 -14.24 8.30
C THR A 115 2.61 -13.04 9.18
N VAL A 116 3.07 -11.85 8.75
CA VAL A 116 2.82 -10.58 9.44
C VAL A 116 1.64 -9.82 8.82
N ALA A 117 1.42 -9.96 7.51
CA ALA A 117 0.30 -9.33 6.82
C ALA A 117 -0.12 -10.13 5.58
N LYS A 118 -1.40 -10.05 5.21
CA LYS A 118 -1.94 -10.57 3.95
C LYS A 118 -2.67 -9.43 3.24
N ILE A 119 -2.29 -9.20 1.99
CA ILE A 119 -2.89 -8.21 1.11
C ILE A 119 -3.65 -8.98 0.05
N ARG A 120 -4.94 -8.68 -0.09
CA ARG A 120 -5.82 -9.24 -1.12
C ARG A 120 -6.71 -8.12 -1.63
N GLN A 121 -6.70 -7.89 -2.94
CA GLN A 121 -7.72 -7.07 -3.59
C GLN A 121 -8.83 -7.98 -4.09
N GLU A 122 -10.03 -7.84 -3.52
CA GLU A 122 -11.22 -8.43 -4.13
C GLU A 122 -11.70 -7.50 -5.24
N TRP A 123 -11.79 -8.04 -6.46
CA TRP A 123 -12.45 -7.35 -7.55
C TRP A 123 -13.94 -7.40 -7.25
N LEU A 124 -14.57 -6.25 -6.98
CA LEU A 124 -16.03 -6.13 -6.94
C LEU A 124 -16.59 -6.74 -8.23
N ARG A 125 -17.16 -7.94 -8.12
CA ARG A 125 -17.92 -8.55 -9.21
C ARG A 125 -19.10 -7.62 -9.47
N MET A 126 -19.06 -6.91 -10.60
CA MET A 126 -20.22 -6.21 -11.13
C MET A 126 -21.36 -7.22 -11.23
N GLY A 127 -22.36 -7.10 -10.35
CA GLY A 127 -23.60 -7.85 -10.48
C GLY A 127 -24.26 -7.44 -11.79
N VAL A 128 -24.31 -8.36 -12.75
CA VAL A 128 -25.19 -8.23 -13.90
C VAL A 128 -26.60 -8.19 -13.32
N ARG A 129 -27.19 -6.99 -13.35
CA ARG A 129 -28.59 -6.79 -12.99
C ARG A 129 -29.40 -7.24 -14.21
N GLU A 130 -29.77 -8.51 -14.22
CA GLU A 130 -30.67 -9.08 -15.22
C GLU A 130 -32.01 -8.34 -15.08
N LYS A 131 -32.39 -7.58 -16.11
CA LYS A 131 -33.70 -6.94 -16.18
C LYS A 131 -34.73 -8.04 -16.44
N SER A 132 -35.69 -8.16 -15.53
CA SER A 132 -36.96 -8.85 -15.77
C SER A 132 -37.87 -8.03 -16.67
#